data_AF-A0A2J4PHF5-F1
#
_entry.id   AF-A0A2J4PHF5-F1
#
_cell.length_a   1.000
_cell.length_b   1.000
_cell.length_c   1.000
_cell.angle_alpha   90.00
_cell.angle_beta   90.00
_cell.angle_gamma   90.00
#
_symmetry.space_group_name_H-M   'P 1'
#
loop_
_entity.id
_entity.type
_entity.pdbx_description
1 polymer ?
#
loop_
_entity_poly.entity_id
_entity_poly.type
_entity_poly.pdbx_seq_one_letter_code
_entity_poly.pdbx_strand_id
1 'polypeptide(L)'
;VLDAAVRIPQSGIASWNLYYFCPHHGVRLAWRADTPHQHACPVDGEIFSGEPWDGAWWREMNGRNASACQQLGLLWRLTGETAYRDKVRTLLMGYADVYPGYEIHGDIPNNGPGKMNAQTLCEANCILEMALGYDFIRDSLAPGEQRHISENLLRCAATFLRDHRSPQIHNHEVKISAALGVLGFILEDETLLEFAVNQPYGLRWQLENGLLAEGLWFEGSIHYHYYALQGFLAFEKLARGTRWSLLDGPWYQAMLTFPLSLLLPDGTFPRLNDCLAGQEKLNHRDIYEFAWFIWRDPQYAAVLQFTETTPDERETLLWREHPLPETPLPLIPQ
;
A
#
# COMPACT_ATOMS: atom_id res chain seq x y z
N VAL A 1 -15.33 5.33 -9.36
CA VAL A 1 -14.48 6.11 -8.42
C VAL A 1 -14.70 7.61 -8.58
N LEU A 2 -14.62 8.16 -9.81
CA LEU A 2 -14.85 9.58 -10.07
C LEU A 2 -16.22 10.08 -9.56
N ASP A 3 -17.30 9.38 -9.93
CA ASP A 3 -18.68 9.79 -9.59
C ASP A 3 -19.13 9.39 -8.17
N ALA A 4 -18.32 8.62 -7.44
CA ALA A 4 -18.69 8.18 -6.09
C ALA A 4 -18.72 9.38 -5.14
N ALA A 5 -19.70 9.47 -4.25
CA ALA A 5 -19.75 10.56 -3.27
C ALA A 5 -18.49 10.57 -2.38
N VAL A 6 -17.94 11.75 -2.13
CA VAL A 6 -16.83 11.91 -1.19
C VAL A 6 -17.35 11.71 0.23
N ARG A 7 -16.76 10.77 0.97
CA ARG A 7 -17.09 10.50 2.37
C ARG A 7 -15.81 10.47 3.19
N ILE A 8 -15.65 11.48 4.04
CA ILE A 8 -14.48 11.63 4.92
C ILE A 8 -15.02 11.61 6.35
N PRO A 9 -14.51 10.74 7.23
CA PRO A 9 -14.99 10.69 8.61
C PRO A 9 -14.71 12.04 9.30
N GLN A 10 -15.57 12.47 10.22
CA GLN A 10 -15.38 13.76 10.92
C GLN A 10 -14.60 13.59 12.23
N SER A 11 -14.31 12.35 12.62
CA SER A 11 -13.53 11.95 13.78
C SER A 11 -12.78 10.64 13.48
N GLY A 12 -11.80 10.27 14.30
CA GLY A 12 -11.09 9.00 14.19
C GLY A 12 -11.97 7.83 14.65
N ILE A 13 -12.67 7.18 13.72
CA ILE A 13 -13.73 6.19 14.02
C ILE A 13 -13.54 4.83 13.33
N ALA A 14 -12.51 4.67 12.51
CA ALA A 14 -12.34 3.43 11.76
C ALA A 14 -11.69 2.35 12.62
N SER A 15 -12.29 1.16 12.65
CA SER A 15 -11.83 0.02 13.44
C SER A 15 -10.97 -0.96 12.61
N TRP A 16 -10.73 -2.15 13.13
CA TRP A 16 -9.91 -3.16 12.47
C TRP A 16 -10.65 -3.82 11.30
N ASN A 17 -9.96 -3.99 10.16
CA ASN A 17 -10.56 -4.60 8.96
C ASN A 17 -11.03 -6.04 9.17
N LEU A 18 -10.43 -6.79 10.11
CA LEU A 18 -10.85 -8.16 10.43
C LEU A 18 -12.18 -8.24 11.18
N TYR A 19 -12.72 -7.12 11.66
CA TYR A 19 -14.08 -7.08 12.18
C TYR A 19 -15.15 -7.06 11.08
N TYR A 20 -14.78 -6.86 9.81
CA TYR A 20 -15.74 -6.83 8.69
C TYR A 20 -16.09 -8.22 8.13
N PHE A 21 -16.37 -9.17 9.03
CA PHE A 21 -16.73 -10.55 8.71
C PHE A 21 -18.04 -10.95 9.39
N CYS A 22 -18.80 -11.81 8.71
CA CYS A 22 -20.00 -12.42 9.28
C CYS A 22 -19.59 -13.38 10.41
N PRO A 23 -20.11 -13.22 11.64
CA PRO A 23 -19.78 -14.08 12.77
C PRO A 23 -20.30 -15.52 12.61
N HIS A 24 -21.30 -15.74 11.76
CA HIS A 24 -21.89 -17.07 11.53
C HIS A 24 -21.18 -17.83 10.42
N HIS A 25 -20.87 -17.16 9.32
CA HIS A 25 -20.37 -17.80 8.10
C HIS A 25 -18.86 -17.62 7.89
N GLY A 26 -18.18 -16.75 8.65
CA GLY A 26 -16.76 -16.50 8.50
C GLY A 26 -16.37 -15.87 7.14
N VAL A 27 -17.33 -15.30 6.42
CA VAL A 27 -17.12 -14.62 5.14
C VAL A 27 -17.14 -13.11 5.33
N ARG A 28 -16.46 -12.39 4.44
CA ARG A 28 -16.42 -10.92 4.47
C ARG A 28 -17.82 -10.36 4.20
N LEU A 29 -18.23 -9.35 4.98
CA LEU A 29 -19.52 -8.69 4.77
C LEU A 29 -19.52 -7.88 3.46
N ALA A 30 -20.70 -7.70 2.87
CA ALA A 30 -20.85 -6.91 1.66
C ALA A 30 -20.61 -5.42 1.98
N TRP A 31 -19.55 -4.83 1.41
CA TRP A 31 -19.30 -3.40 1.53
C TRP A 31 -20.13 -2.62 0.52
N ARG A 32 -20.88 -1.63 0.99
CA ARG A 32 -21.70 -0.74 0.15
C ARG A 32 -21.52 0.70 0.59
N ALA A 33 -21.24 1.58 -0.38
CA ALA A 33 -20.93 2.98 -0.11
C ALA A 33 -22.12 3.76 0.46
N ASP A 34 -23.34 3.38 0.09
CA ASP A 34 -24.60 4.04 0.43
C ASP A 34 -25.15 3.64 1.81
N THR A 35 -24.75 2.49 2.34
CA THR A 35 -25.30 1.92 3.59
C THR A 35 -24.21 1.71 4.66
N PRO A 36 -23.68 2.78 5.27
CA PRO A 36 -22.56 2.69 6.23
C PRO A 36 -22.89 2.03 7.56
N HIS A 37 -24.17 1.71 7.82
CA HIS A 37 -24.67 1.09 9.06
C HIS A 37 -25.45 -0.22 8.78
N GLN A 38 -25.32 -0.77 7.56
CA GLN A 38 -25.97 -2.03 7.18
C GLN A 38 -24.98 -2.89 6.42
N HIS A 39 -24.51 -3.95 7.08
CA HIS A 39 -23.45 -4.80 6.59
C HIS A 39 -24.02 -6.21 6.37
N ALA A 40 -24.45 -6.47 5.14
CA ALA A 40 -25.11 -7.72 4.81
C ALA A 40 -24.11 -8.88 4.69
N CYS A 41 -24.43 -10.02 5.29
CA CYS A 41 -23.76 -11.27 4.99
C CYS A 41 -24.15 -11.73 3.57
N PRO A 42 -23.18 -12.08 2.71
CA PRO A 42 -23.47 -12.50 1.33
C PRO A 42 -24.09 -13.91 1.22
N VAL A 43 -24.15 -14.68 2.31
CA VAL A 43 -24.67 -16.07 2.31
C VAL A 43 -26.16 -16.11 2.58
N ASP A 44 -26.63 -15.41 3.61
CA ASP A 44 -28.01 -15.46 4.12
C ASP A 44 -28.72 -14.10 4.12
N GLY A 45 -27.99 -13.01 3.84
CA GLY A 45 -28.53 -11.65 3.84
C GLY A 45 -28.71 -11.03 5.23
N GLU A 46 -28.24 -11.67 6.31
CA GLU A 46 -28.33 -11.09 7.65
C GLU A 46 -27.59 -9.76 7.72
N ILE A 47 -28.21 -8.76 8.36
CA ILE A 47 -27.67 -7.39 8.46
C ILE A 47 -27.03 -7.20 9.83
N PHE A 48 -25.74 -6.89 9.82
CA PHE A 48 -25.00 -6.43 11.00
C PHE A 48 -24.90 -4.91 11.00
N SER A 49 -24.91 -4.30 12.18
CA SER A 49 -24.90 -2.84 12.36
C SER A 49 -24.27 -2.45 13.71
N GLY A 50 -23.67 -1.27 13.79
CA GLY A 50 -22.98 -0.77 14.97
C GLY A 50 -21.55 -1.29 15.06
N GLU A 51 -20.86 -1.00 16.15
CA GLU A 51 -19.51 -1.49 16.36
C GLU A 51 -19.49 -3.01 16.60
N PRO A 52 -18.52 -3.75 16.05
CA PRO A 52 -17.31 -3.24 15.38
C PRO A 52 -17.44 -3.04 13.86
N TRP A 53 -18.61 -3.31 13.26
CA TRP A 53 -18.79 -3.35 11.81
C TRP A 53 -18.80 -1.96 11.16
N ASP A 54 -19.45 -0.98 11.80
CA ASP A 54 -19.49 0.41 11.32
C ASP A 54 -18.07 1.00 11.22
N GLY A 55 -17.24 0.82 12.26
CA GLY A 55 -15.84 1.22 12.23
C GLY A 55 -15.04 0.50 11.14
N ALA A 56 -15.30 -0.80 10.91
CA ALA A 56 -14.57 -1.57 9.91
C ALA A 56 -15.00 -1.19 8.48
N TRP A 57 -16.23 -0.73 8.30
CA TRP A 57 -16.69 -0.09 7.07
C TRP A 57 -15.91 1.20 6.79
N TRP A 58 -15.70 2.04 7.81
CA TRP A 58 -14.89 3.26 7.69
C TRP A 58 -13.44 2.97 7.36
N ARG A 59 -12.87 1.89 7.89
CA ARG A 59 -11.53 1.43 7.54
C ARG A 59 -11.41 1.15 6.05
N GLU A 60 -12.41 0.48 5.46
CA GLU A 60 -12.45 0.26 4.02
C GLU A 60 -12.68 1.55 3.23
N MET A 61 -13.57 2.44 3.69
CA MET A 61 -13.82 3.73 3.05
C MET A 61 -12.56 4.61 2.99
N ASN A 62 -11.77 4.68 4.08
CA ASN A 62 -10.49 5.39 4.09
C ASN A 62 -9.49 4.81 3.08
N GLY A 63 -9.40 3.47 2.98
CA GLY A 63 -8.56 2.81 1.98
C GLY A 63 -9.00 3.13 0.55
N ARG A 64 -10.32 3.17 0.30
CA ARG A 64 -10.89 3.55 -1.00
C ARG A 64 -10.61 5.01 -1.36
N ASN A 65 -10.72 5.93 -0.40
CA ASN A 65 -10.37 7.34 -0.60
C ASN A 65 -8.87 7.53 -0.90
N ALA A 66 -8.01 6.87 -0.13
CA ALA A 66 -6.57 6.92 -0.32
C ALA A 66 -6.17 6.41 -1.72
N SER A 67 -6.67 5.23 -2.09
CA SER A 67 -6.44 4.65 -3.42
C SER A 67 -7.00 5.52 -4.55
N ALA A 68 -8.16 6.17 -4.34
CA ALA A 68 -8.69 7.12 -5.31
C ALA A 68 -7.78 8.34 -5.52
N CYS A 69 -7.09 8.82 -4.47
CA CYS A 69 -6.15 9.94 -4.61
C CYS A 69 -5.01 9.59 -5.58
N GLN A 70 -4.36 8.45 -5.38
CA GLN A 70 -3.27 8.00 -6.26
C GLN A 70 -3.76 7.73 -7.69
N GLN A 71 -4.85 6.97 -7.85
CA GLN A 71 -5.32 6.52 -9.17
C GLN A 71 -5.83 7.68 -10.02
N LEU A 72 -6.65 8.55 -9.44
CA LEU A 72 -7.17 9.71 -10.17
C LEU A 72 -6.07 10.76 -10.39
N GLY A 73 -5.11 10.89 -9.47
CA GLY A 73 -3.94 11.74 -9.68
C GLY A 73 -3.12 11.29 -10.88
N LEU A 74 -2.86 9.98 -11.00
CA LEU A 74 -2.18 9.38 -12.14
C LEU A 74 -2.98 9.59 -13.43
N LEU A 75 -4.28 9.32 -13.44
CA LEU A 75 -5.15 9.54 -14.59
C LEU A 75 -5.11 10.99 -15.05
N TRP A 76 -5.12 11.95 -14.12
CA TRP A 76 -4.96 13.36 -14.46
C TRP A 76 -3.62 13.65 -15.14
N ARG A 77 -2.50 13.09 -14.66
CA ARG A 77 -1.19 13.28 -15.30
C ARG A 77 -1.14 12.72 -16.72
N LEU A 78 -1.82 11.60 -16.96
CA LEU A 78 -1.84 10.95 -18.27
C LEU A 78 -2.79 11.63 -19.26
N THR A 79 -3.91 12.18 -18.80
CA THR A 79 -5.01 12.65 -19.66
C THR A 79 -5.16 14.17 -19.68
N GLY A 80 -4.74 14.87 -18.63
CA GLY A 80 -5.02 16.28 -18.41
C GLY A 80 -6.47 16.60 -17.99
N GLU A 81 -7.34 15.59 -17.85
CA GLU A 81 -8.76 15.82 -17.52
C GLU A 81 -8.95 16.33 -16.09
N THR A 82 -9.43 17.57 -15.96
CA THR A 82 -9.48 18.28 -14.68
C THR A 82 -10.40 17.65 -13.65
N ALA A 83 -11.41 16.89 -14.08
CA ALA A 83 -12.35 16.21 -13.17
C ALA A 83 -11.62 15.24 -12.23
N TYR A 84 -10.58 14.55 -12.72
CA TYR A 84 -9.75 13.68 -11.90
C TYR A 84 -8.97 14.47 -10.84
N ARG A 85 -8.28 15.54 -11.24
CA ARG A 85 -7.55 16.45 -10.34
C ARG A 85 -8.45 17.08 -9.29
N ASP A 86 -9.64 17.54 -9.69
CA ASP A 86 -10.60 18.16 -8.78
C ASP A 86 -11.06 17.18 -7.70
N LYS A 87 -11.27 15.91 -8.06
CA LYS A 87 -11.64 14.86 -7.11
C LYS A 87 -10.55 14.59 -6.08
N VAL A 88 -9.29 14.48 -6.52
CA VAL A 88 -8.14 14.30 -5.63
C VAL A 88 -8.01 15.51 -4.70
N ARG A 89 -8.09 16.73 -5.24
CA ARG A 89 -8.06 17.96 -4.45
C ARG A 89 -9.14 17.96 -3.37
N THR A 90 -10.39 17.61 -3.70
CA THR A 90 -11.49 17.56 -2.71
C THR A 90 -11.20 16.57 -1.60
N LEU A 91 -10.68 15.38 -1.91
CA LEU A 91 -10.33 14.37 -0.90
C LEU A 91 -9.21 14.87 0.03
N LEU A 92 -8.11 15.36 -0.56
CA LEU A 92 -6.95 15.80 0.22
C LEU A 92 -7.25 17.02 1.10
N MET A 93 -7.97 18.01 0.57
CA MET A 93 -8.41 19.17 1.35
C MET A 93 -9.32 18.75 2.50
N GLY A 94 -10.29 17.88 2.23
CA GLY A 94 -11.22 17.43 3.26
C GLY A 94 -10.55 16.60 4.36
N TYR A 95 -9.55 15.77 4.05
CA TYR A 95 -8.75 15.10 5.09
C TYR A 95 -7.86 16.10 5.83
N ALA A 96 -7.24 17.07 5.13
CA ALA A 96 -6.45 18.12 5.78
C ALA A 96 -7.25 18.99 6.76
N ASP A 97 -8.55 19.17 6.51
CA ASP A 97 -9.45 19.92 7.41
C ASP A 97 -9.66 19.21 8.76
N VAL A 98 -9.66 17.87 8.79
CA VAL A 98 -10.09 17.09 9.97
C VAL A 98 -9.00 16.23 10.61
N TYR A 99 -8.01 15.78 9.83
CA TYR A 99 -6.97 14.84 10.27
C TYR A 99 -6.16 15.32 11.49
N PRO A 100 -5.80 16.62 11.62
CA PRO A 100 -5.13 17.10 12.83
C PRO A 100 -5.94 16.82 14.10
N GLY A 101 -7.27 16.96 14.03
CA GLY A 101 -8.20 16.81 15.15
C GLY A 101 -8.65 15.37 15.45
N TYR A 102 -8.28 14.39 14.62
CA TYR A 102 -8.59 12.98 14.93
C TYR A 102 -7.88 12.54 16.21
N GLU A 103 -8.63 11.88 17.08
CA GLU A 103 -8.09 11.23 18.27
C GLU A 103 -7.27 9.99 17.89
N ILE A 104 -6.19 9.78 18.65
CA ILE A 104 -5.39 8.56 18.55
C ILE A 104 -6.21 7.42 19.19
N HIS A 105 -6.41 6.34 18.45
CA HIS A 105 -7.23 5.21 18.89
C HIS A 105 -6.73 3.89 18.29
N GLY A 106 -7.37 2.79 18.71
CA GLY A 106 -7.00 1.43 18.32
C GLY A 106 -6.15 0.75 19.38
N ASP A 107 -6.53 -0.47 19.71
CA ASP A 107 -5.95 -1.30 20.78
C ASP A 107 -5.61 -2.72 20.27
N ILE A 108 -5.33 -2.83 18.97
CA ILE A 108 -4.99 -4.09 18.33
C ILE A 108 -3.67 -4.59 18.92
N PRO A 109 -3.63 -5.79 19.54
CA PRO A 109 -2.43 -6.29 20.21
C PRO A 109 -1.22 -6.33 19.27
N ASN A 110 -0.07 -5.88 19.77
CA ASN A 110 1.22 -5.82 19.05
C ASN A 110 1.26 -4.86 17.85
N ASN A 111 0.20 -4.07 17.63
CA ASN A 111 0.16 -3.06 16.59
C ASN A 111 0.15 -1.67 17.25
N GLY A 112 0.85 -0.71 16.64
CA GLY A 112 0.74 0.68 17.07
C GLY A 112 -0.67 1.23 16.78
N PRO A 113 -1.13 2.27 17.51
CA PRO A 113 -2.45 2.87 17.33
C PRO A 113 -2.55 3.59 15.97
N GLY A 114 -3.70 4.14 15.63
CA GLY A 114 -3.84 5.02 14.47
C GLY A 114 -4.68 6.27 14.76
N LYS A 115 -5.02 7.01 13.70
CA LYS A 115 -5.79 8.27 13.75
C LYS A 115 -6.99 8.25 12.81
N MET A 116 -6.77 8.08 11.50
CA MET A 116 -7.87 7.84 10.57
C MET A 116 -8.33 6.38 10.63
N ASN A 117 -7.44 5.45 10.99
CA ASN A 117 -7.62 4.00 11.11
C ASN A 117 -7.17 3.52 12.51
N ALA A 118 -7.49 2.27 12.87
CA ALA A 118 -7.15 1.70 14.18
C ALA A 118 -5.69 1.20 14.35
N GLN A 119 -4.80 1.37 13.37
CA GLN A 119 -3.39 0.96 13.52
C GLN A 119 -2.41 1.73 12.63
N THR A 120 -1.15 1.87 13.07
CA THR A 120 -0.10 2.64 12.39
C THR A 120 0.19 2.14 10.98
N LEU A 121 0.15 0.81 10.75
CA LEU A 121 0.28 0.24 9.42
C LEU A 121 -0.80 0.78 8.46
N CYS A 122 -2.04 0.89 8.93
CA CYS A 122 -3.15 1.34 8.11
C CYS A 122 -3.07 2.84 7.83
N GLU A 123 -2.60 3.64 8.79
CA GLU A 123 -2.22 5.03 8.55
C GLU A 123 -1.19 5.13 7.42
N ALA A 124 -0.10 4.36 7.53
CA ALA A 124 1.00 4.38 6.58
C ALA A 124 0.54 4.08 5.15
N ASN A 125 -0.25 3.02 4.98
CA ASN A 125 -0.79 2.65 3.67
C ASN A 125 -1.70 3.75 3.09
N CYS A 126 -2.56 4.37 3.90
CA CYS A 126 -3.47 5.41 3.41
C CYS A 126 -2.72 6.69 3.06
N ILE A 127 -1.81 7.14 3.93
CA ILE A 127 -1.10 8.39 3.71
C ILE A 127 -0.12 8.29 2.54
N LEU A 128 0.48 7.12 2.29
CA LEU A 128 1.34 6.90 1.13
C LEU A 128 0.57 7.16 -0.18
N GLU A 129 -0.59 6.54 -0.36
CA GLU A 129 -1.41 6.72 -1.57
C GLU A 129 -1.95 8.16 -1.69
N MET A 130 -2.32 8.79 -0.57
CA MET A 130 -2.70 10.21 -0.55
C MET A 130 -1.54 11.13 -0.93
N ALA A 131 -0.33 10.85 -0.46
CA ALA A 131 0.87 11.62 -0.77
C ALA A 131 1.20 11.52 -2.27
N LEU A 132 1.15 10.31 -2.85
CA LEU A 132 1.34 10.14 -4.31
C LEU A 132 0.27 10.90 -5.11
N GLY A 133 -0.99 10.84 -4.67
CA GLY A 133 -2.06 11.64 -5.27
C GLY A 133 -1.79 13.15 -5.21
N TYR A 134 -1.29 13.64 -4.07
CA TYR A 134 -0.86 15.03 -3.90
C TYR A 134 0.29 15.38 -4.85
N ASP A 135 1.34 14.57 -4.90
CA ASP A 135 2.52 14.81 -5.74
C ASP A 135 2.14 14.93 -7.21
N PHE A 136 1.23 14.08 -7.68
CA PHE A 136 0.68 14.23 -9.02
C PHE A 136 0.10 15.63 -9.21
N ILE A 137 -0.83 16.07 -8.37
CA ILE A 137 -1.62 17.30 -8.59
C ILE A 137 -0.99 18.60 -8.10
N ARG A 138 0.10 18.55 -7.32
CA ARG A 138 0.63 19.66 -6.51
C ARG A 138 0.80 20.96 -7.30
N ASP A 139 1.37 20.88 -8.51
CA ASP A 139 1.71 22.05 -9.33
C ASP A 139 0.48 22.79 -9.87
N SER A 140 -0.69 22.15 -9.85
CA SER A 140 -1.96 22.76 -10.27
C SER A 140 -2.74 23.43 -9.13
N LEU A 141 -2.30 23.25 -7.89
CA LEU A 141 -2.97 23.77 -6.71
C LEU A 141 -2.51 25.19 -6.37
N ALA A 142 -3.39 25.98 -5.78
CA ALA A 142 -2.99 27.29 -5.28
C ALA A 142 -2.03 27.14 -4.08
N PRO A 143 -1.09 28.08 -3.85
CA PRO A 143 -0.10 27.96 -2.77
C PRO A 143 -0.71 27.77 -1.37
N GLY A 144 -1.90 28.32 -1.12
CA GLY A 144 -2.62 28.12 0.14
C GLY A 144 -3.13 26.69 0.32
N GLU A 145 -3.56 26.04 -0.75
CA GLU A 145 -4.04 24.64 -0.75
C GLU A 145 -2.88 23.67 -0.59
N GLN A 146 -1.77 23.93 -1.31
CA GLN A 146 -0.53 23.17 -1.15
C GLN A 146 -0.08 23.18 0.31
N ARG A 147 -0.02 24.37 0.92
CA ARG A 147 0.35 24.52 2.33
C ARG A 147 -0.63 23.82 3.27
N HIS A 148 -1.93 23.93 3.01
CA HIS A 148 -2.95 23.29 3.84
C HIS A 148 -2.80 21.76 3.84
N ILE A 149 -2.63 21.16 2.66
CA ILE A 149 -2.43 19.71 2.53
C ILE A 149 -1.08 19.28 3.10
N SER A 150 0.01 19.99 2.78
CA SER A 150 1.35 19.63 3.22
C SER A 150 1.48 19.66 4.74
N GLU A 151 0.95 20.70 5.39
CA GLU A 151 1.11 20.90 6.84
C GLU A 151 0.08 20.06 7.62
N ASN A 152 -1.20 20.14 7.28
CA ASN A 152 -2.27 19.60 8.11
C ASN A 152 -2.56 18.12 7.85
N LEU A 153 -2.22 17.59 6.67
CA LEU A 153 -2.36 16.17 6.37
C LEU A 153 -1.00 15.47 6.37
N LEU A 154 -0.12 15.83 5.43
CA LEU A 154 1.08 15.04 5.15
C LEU A 154 2.12 15.11 6.28
N ARG A 155 2.49 16.30 6.76
CA ARG A 155 3.44 16.46 7.89
C ARG A 155 2.85 15.98 9.21
N CYS A 156 1.56 16.20 9.44
CA CYS A 156 0.86 15.68 10.61
C CYS A 156 0.92 14.13 10.65
N ALA A 157 0.61 13.48 9.53
CA ALA A 157 0.71 12.02 9.41
C ALA A 157 2.15 11.53 9.49
N ALA A 158 3.12 12.21 8.87
CA ALA A 158 4.54 11.88 8.99
C ALA A 158 5.01 11.89 10.46
N THR A 159 4.60 12.91 11.22
CA THR A 159 4.90 13.02 12.65
C THR A 159 4.28 11.86 13.42
N PHE A 160 2.99 11.59 13.21
CA PHE A 160 2.30 10.47 13.85
C PHE A 160 2.97 9.12 13.56
N LEU A 161 3.31 8.85 12.30
CA LEU A 161 3.97 7.62 11.89
C LEU A 161 5.35 7.47 12.54
N ARG A 162 6.14 8.54 12.57
CA ARG A 162 7.47 8.54 13.19
C ARG A 162 7.39 8.25 14.69
N ASP A 163 6.43 8.85 15.39
CA ASP A 163 6.26 8.72 16.83
C ASP A 163 5.79 7.30 17.24
N HIS A 164 5.16 6.56 16.32
CA HIS A 164 4.65 5.19 16.56
C HIS A 164 5.40 4.10 15.77
N ARG A 165 6.55 4.44 15.18
CA ARG A 165 7.44 3.50 14.50
C ARG A 165 8.20 2.70 15.55
N SER A 166 8.03 1.38 15.56
CA SER A 166 8.59 0.53 16.61
C SER A 166 9.95 -0.03 16.21
N PRO A 167 10.88 -0.24 17.14
CA PRO A 167 12.19 -0.82 16.86
C PRO A 167 12.09 -2.35 16.68
N GLN A 168 11.44 -2.79 15.61
CA GLN A 168 11.20 -4.20 15.32
C GLN A 168 11.49 -4.55 13.85
N ILE A 169 11.95 -5.76 13.60
CA ILE A 169 11.94 -6.35 12.25
C ILE A 169 10.52 -6.83 12.00
N HIS A 170 9.80 -6.19 11.07
CA HIS A 170 8.40 -6.51 10.81
C HIS A 170 7.91 -5.85 9.52
N ASN A 171 7.01 -6.51 8.78
CA ASN A 171 6.41 -5.92 7.57
C ASN A 171 5.70 -4.59 7.85
N HIS A 172 5.17 -4.39 9.07
CA HIS A 172 4.56 -3.11 9.50
C HIS A 172 5.58 -1.97 9.45
N GLU A 173 6.78 -2.17 9.99
CA GLU A 173 7.82 -1.13 10.02
C GLU A 173 8.39 -0.86 8.63
N VAL A 174 8.39 -1.85 7.74
CA VAL A 174 8.69 -1.65 6.32
C VAL A 174 7.67 -0.70 5.69
N LYS A 175 6.36 -0.94 5.90
CA LYS A 175 5.29 -0.08 5.35
C LYS A 175 5.32 1.33 5.94
N ILE A 176 5.53 1.46 7.25
CA ILE A 176 5.64 2.75 7.93
C ILE A 176 6.87 3.52 7.40
N SER A 177 8.03 2.87 7.31
CA SER A 177 9.25 3.52 6.83
C SER A 177 9.15 3.85 5.33
N ALA A 178 8.50 3.02 4.52
CA ALA A 178 8.24 3.32 3.11
C ALA A 178 7.35 4.55 2.94
N ALA A 179 6.27 4.66 3.71
CA ALA A 179 5.40 5.84 3.71
C ALA A 179 6.15 7.10 4.14
N LEU A 180 6.97 7.01 5.21
CA LEU A 180 7.83 8.11 5.65
C LEU A 180 8.86 8.52 4.59
N GLY A 181 9.45 7.56 3.88
CA GLY A 181 10.39 7.83 2.79
C GLY A 181 9.72 8.53 1.59
N VAL A 182 8.54 8.05 1.17
CA VAL A 182 7.73 8.69 0.12
C VAL A 182 7.33 10.12 0.53
N LEU A 183 6.85 10.31 1.76
CA LEU A 183 6.57 11.62 2.32
C LEU A 183 7.82 12.52 2.34
N GLY A 184 8.98 11.98 2.68
CA GLY A 184 10.25 12.70 2.68
C GLY A 184 10.64 13.24 1.30
N PHE A 185 10.43 12.46 0.23
CA PHE A 185 10.63 12.96 -1.14
C PHE A 185 9.62 14.07 -1.51
N ILE A 186 8.34 13.85 -1.24
CA ILE A 186 7.25 14.74 -1.66
C ILE A 186 7.26 16.07 -0.89
N LEU A 187 7.63 16.01 0.40
CA LEU A 187 7.74 17.18 1.28
C LEU A 187 9.14 17.82 1.25
N GLU A 188 10.05 17.28 0.43
CA GLU A 188 11.44 17.71 0.30
C GLU A 188 12.16 17.77 1.68
N ASP A 189 11.91 16.75 2.51
CA ASP A 189 12.36 16.64 3.89
C ASP A 189 13.40 15.52 4.07
N GLU A 190 14.67 15.89 4.01
CA GLU A 190 15.78 14.94 4.17
C GLU A 190 15.81 14.27 5.56
N THR A 191 15.23 14.90 6.59
CA THR A 191 15.21 14.31 7.93
C THR A 191 14.27 13.12 8.00
N LEU A 192 13.15 13.18 7.26
CA LEU A 192 12.25 12.04 7.08
C LEU A 192 12.91 10.92 6.27
N LEU A 193 13.65 11.25 5.22
CA LEU A 193 14.40 10.28 4.42
C LEU A 193 15.47 9.57 5.26
N GLU A 194 16.25 10.31 6.05
CA GLU A 194 17.26 9.74 6.94
C GLU A 194 16.62 8.80 7.99
N PHE A 195 15.49 9.21 8.58
CA PHE A 195 14.75 8.39 9.52
C PHE A 195 14.21 7.10 8.88
N ALA A 196 13.58 7.22 7.71
CA ALA A 196 12.98 6.12 7.00
C ALA A 196 14.02 5.08 6.55
N VAL A 197 15.17 5.52 6.05
CA VAL A 197 16.12 4.65 5.36
C VAL A 197 17.22 4.13 6.30
N ASN A 198 17.86 5.01 7.06
CA ASN A 198 19.16 4.73 7.68
C ASN A 198 19.13 4.60 9.21
N GLN A 199 18.13 5.14 9.89
CA GLN A 199 18.00 4.91 11.34
C GLN A 199 17.81 3.41 11.65
N PRO A 200 18.15 2.95 12.86
CA PRO A 200 17.91 1.55 13.26
C PRO A 200 16.48 1.12 12.96
N TYR A 201 16.29 -0.08 12.39
CA TYR A 201 15.00 -0.59 11.89
C TYR A 201 14.38 0.17 10.70
N GLY A 202 15.11 1.10 10.08
CA GLY A 202 14.77 1.69 8.78
C GLY A 202 14.91 0.72 7.62
N LEU A 203 14.53 1.14 6.43
CA LEU A 203 14.44 0.28 5.24
C LEU A 203 15.73 -0.50 4.98
N ARG A 204 16.90 0.15 5.11
CA ARG A 204 18.20 -0.52 4.96
C ARG A 204 18.39 -1.61 6.00
N TRP A 205 18.13 -1.29 7.28
CA TRP A 205 18.25 -2.24 8.37
C TRP A 205 17.31 -3.44 8.19
N GLN A 206 16.08 -3.21 7.75
CA GLN A 206 15.09 -4.25 7.47
C GLN A 206 15.59 -5.21 6.37
N LEU A 207 16.21 -4.70 5.30
CA LEU A 207 16.81 -5.55 4.25
C LEU A 207 18.04 -6.32 4.75
N GLU A 208 18.90 -5.66 5.53
CA GLU A 208 20.13 -6.25 6.06
C GLU A 208 19.88 -7.36 7.10
N ASN A 209 18.79 -7.27 7.86
CA ASN A 209 18.56 -8.12 9.03
C ASN A 209 17.24 -8.90 9.01
N GLY A 210 16.31 -8.58 8.10
CA GLY A 210 14.97 -9.17 8.04
C GLY A 210 14.78 -10.26 6.98
N LEU A 211 15.85 -10.66 6.30
CA LEU A 211 15.83 -11.71 5.29
C LEU A 211 16.44 -13.01 5.81
N LEU A 212 15.80 -14.13 5.47
CA LEU A 212 16.41 -15.46 5.56
C LEU A 212 17.51 -15.60 4.50
N ALA A 213 18.36 -16.62 4.63
CA ALA A 213 19.56 -16.80 3.82
C ALA A 213 19.28 -16.81 2.30
N GLU A 214 18.12 -17.32 1.90
CA GLU A 214 17.68 -17.45 0.51
C GLU A 214 16.98 -16.20 -0.03
N GLY A 215 16.71 -15.20 0.81
CA GLY A 215 16.00 -13.96 0.43
C GLY A 215 14.52 -13.94 0.80
N LEU A 216 13.98 -14.97 1.46
CA LEU A 216 12.62 -14.93 1.99
C LEU A 216 12.51 -13.95 3.15
N TRP A 217 11.37 -13.28 3.27
CA TRP A 217 11.10 -12.40 4.42
C TRP A 217 10.96 -13.24 5.70
N PHE A 218 11.52 -12.77 6.82
CA PHE A 218 11.67 -13.59 8.04
C PHE A 218 10.35 -14.16 8.58
N GLU A 219 9.20 -13.53 8.31
CA GLU A 219 7.88 -14.00 8.75
C GLU A 219 7.48 -15.34 8.10
N GLY A 220 8.18 -15.79 7.06
CA GLY A 220 8.02 -17.10 6.43
C GLY A 220 6.69 -17.32 5.68
N SER A 221 5.79 -16.33 5.71
CA SER A 221 4.58 -16.28 4.89
C SER A 221 4.90 -15.66 3.53
N ILE A 222 4.46 -16.31 2.46
CA ILE A 222 4.58 -15.77 1.10
C ILE A 222 3.75 -14.48 0.96
N HIS A 223 2.60 -14.42 1.63
CA HIS A 223 1.79 -13.21 1.65
C HIS A 223 2.56 -12.04 2.26
N TYR A 224 3.12 -12.22 3.46
CA TYR A 224 3.87 -11.15 4.12
C TYR A 224 5.18 -10.82 3.42
N HIS A 225 5.80 -11.79 2.74
CA HIS A 225 6.95 -11.54 1.88
C HIS A 225 6.64 -10.51 0.79
N TYR A 226 5.62 -10.76 -0.05
CA TYR A 226 5.25 -9.81 -1.09
C TYR A 226 4.68 -8.52 -0.52
N TYR A 227 4.00 -8.59 0.64
CA TYR A 227 3.53 -7.40 1.32
C TYR A 227 4.68 -6.48 1.75
N ALA A 228 5.74 -7.03 2.37
CA ALA A 228 6.95 -6.28 2.70
C ALA A 228 7.65 -5.76 1.43
N LEU A 229 7.82 -6.62 0.42
CA LEU A 229 8.45 -6.24 -0.86
C LEU A 229 7.72 -5.08 -1.55
N GLN A 230 6.38 -5.08 -1.55
CA GLN A 230 5.60 -3.95 -2.05
C GLN A 230 5.93 -2.65 -1.30
N GLY A 231 6.14 -2.70 0.01
CA GLY A 231 6.56 -1.52 0.80
C GLY A 231 7.92 -1.00 0.35
N PHE A 232 8.92 -1.88 0.25
CA PHE A 232 10.24 -1.50 -0.23
C PHE A 232 10.20 -0.90 -1.64
N LEU A 233 9.51 -1.55 -2.58
CA LEU A 233 9.46 -1.08 -3.97
C LEU A 233 8.64 0.20 -4.14
N ALA A 234 7.63 0.45 -3.29
CA ALA A 234 6.94 1.74 -3.27
C ALA A 234 7.90 2.90 -2.96
N PHE A 235 8.85 2.70 -2.05
CA PHE A 235 9.92 3.65 -1.79
C PHE A 235 10.90 3.74 -2.97
N GLU A 236 11.37 2.61 -3.50
CA GLU A 236 12.36 2.59 -4.59
C GLU A 236 11.89 3.25 -5.88
N LYS A 237 10.58 3.22 -6.16
CA LYS A 237 10.00 3.92 -7.32
C LYS A 237 10.30 5.42 -7.32
N LEU A 238 10.42 6.05 -6.15
CA LEU A 238 10.82 7.46 -6.01
C LEU A 238 12.32 7.60 -5.73
N ALA A 239 12.91 6.65 -5.01
CA ALA A 239 14.30 6.74 -4.58
C ALA A 239 15.31 6.46 -5.70
N ARG A 240 14.93 5.67 -6.71
CA ARG A 240 15.82 5.25 -7.80
C ARG A 240 16.57 6.43 -8.43
N GLY A 241 17.88 6.29 -8.54
CA GLY A 241 18.75 7.33 -9.10
C GLY A 241 19.14 8.43 -8.11
N THR A 242 18.66 8.36 -6.87
CA THR A 242 19.09 9.21 -5.75
C THR A 242 20.03 8.45 -4.82
N ARG A 243 20.72 9.16 -3.92
CA ARG A 243 21.58 8.58 -2.87
C ARG A 243 20.84 7.71 -1.84
N TRP A 244 19.50 7.76 -1.84
CA TRP A 244 18.66 7.06 -0.89
C TRP A 244 18.23 5.66 -1.35
N SER A 245 18.34 5.39 -2.66
CA SER A 245 17.97 4.10 -3.22
C SER A 245 18.81 2.96 -2.64
N LEU A 246 18.18 1.80 -2.46
CA LEU A 246 18.79 0.56 -1.99
C LEU A 246 18.87 -0.49 -3.11
N LEU A 247 18.50 -0.14 -4.35
CA LEU A 247 18.44 -1.05 -5.50
C LEU A 247 19.79 -1.70 -5.84
N ASP A 248 20.90 -1.01 -5.57
CA ASP A 248 22.26 -1.54 -5.78
C ASP A 248 22.67 -2.59 -4.74
N GLY A 249 21.85 -2.79 -3.70
CA GLY A 249 22.05 -3.81 -2.69
C GLY A 249 21.71 -5.23 -3.20
N PRO A 250 22.25 -6.28 -2.57
CA PRO A 250 22.10 -7.66 -3.05
C PRO A 250 20.73 -8.28 -2.73
N TRP A 251 19.85 -7.55 -2.04
CA TRP A 251 18.65 -8.12 -1.40
C TRP A 251 17.49 -8.36 -2.37
N TYR A 252 17.20 -7.38 -3.23
CA TYR A 252 15.96 -7.38 -4.01
C TYR A 252 15.86 -8.53 -5.01
N GLN A 253 16.94 -8.84 -5.72
CA GLN A 253 16.92 -9.95 -6.68
C GLN A 253 16.66 -11.29 -5.97
N ALA A 254 17.26 -11.51 -4.78
CA ALA A 254 16.97 -12.70 -3.99
C ALA A 254 15.51 -12.74 -3.52
N MET A 255 14.97 -11.61 -3.04
CA MET A 255 13.56 -11.50 -2.68
C MET A 255 12.62 -11.76 -3.87
N LEU A 256 12.99 -11.39 -5.08
CA LEU A 256 12.14 -11.58 -6.27
C LEU A 256 12.20 -13.01 -6.82
N THR A 257 13.39 -13.62 -6.80
CA THR A 257 13.64 -14.93 -7.41
C THR A 257 13.26 -16.09 -6.50
N PHE A 258 13.59 -16.03 -5.20
CA PHE A 258 13.39 -17.18 -4.31
C PHE A 258 11.93 -17.63 -4.20
N PRO A 259 10.93 -16.76 -4.00
CA PRO A 259 9.54 -17.18 -3.91
C PRO A 259 9.08 -17.98 -5.14
N LEU A 260 9.56 -17.63 -6.34
CA LEU A 260 9.20 -18.32 -7.59
C LEU A 260 9.61 -19.80 -7.58
N SER A 261 10.68 -20.16 -6.84
CA SER A 261 11.09 -21.56 -6.66
C SER A 261 10.10 -22.39 -5.83
N LEU A 262 9.16 -21.73 -5.14
CA LEU A 262 8.12 -22.36 -4.32
C LEU A 262 6.80 -22.52 -5.07
N LEU A 263 6.72 -22.11 -6.35
CA LEU A 263 5.51 -22.25 -7.15
C LEU A 263 5.15 -23.72 -7.36
N LEU A 264 3.89 -24.04 -7.08
CA LEU A 264 3.29 -25.32 -7.40
C LEU A 264 2.90 -25.36 -8.89
N PRO A 265 2.70 -26.56 -9.47
CA PRO A 265 2.32 -26.72 -10.88
C PRO A 265 1.04 -25.98 -11.30
N ASP A 266 0.17 -25.64 -10.35
CA ASP A 266 -1.06 -24.88 -10.59
C ASP A 266 -0.86 -23.35 -10.54
N GLY A 267 0.39 -22.89 -10.35
CA GLY A 267 0.74 -21.47 -10.28
C GLY A 267 0.42 -20.81 -8.93
N THR A 268 0.12 -21.60 -7.91
CA THR A 268 -0.06 -21.11 -6.53
C THR A 268 1.18 -21.38 -5.68
N PHE A 269 1.29 -20.67 -4.56
CA PHE A 269 2.27 -20.92 -3.53
C PHE A 269 1.71 -21.85 -2.44
N PRO A 270 2.56 -22.59 -1.72
CA PRO A 270 2.14 -23.25 -0.50
C PRO A 270 1.65 -22.20 0.52
N ARG A 271 0.53 -22.49 1.19
CA ARG A 271 -0.03 -21.67 2.26
C ARG A 271 0.76 -21.86 3.55
N LEU A 272 1.94 -21.23 3.61
CA LEU A 272 2.83 -21.24 4.77
C LEU A 272 2.46 -20.11 5.74
N ASN A 273 2.46 -20.39 7.04
CA ASN A 273 2.10 -19.46 8.12
C ASN A 273 0.76 -18.76 7.85
N ASP A 274 0.61 -17.51 8.28
CA ASP A 274 -0.60 -16.71 8.05
C ASP A 274 -0.79 -16.44 6.55
N CYS A 275 -1.82 -17.06 5.98
CA CYS A 275 -2.21 -16.92 4.59
C CYS A 275 -3.72 -17.13 4.45
N LEU A 276 -4.45 -16.07 4.11
CA LEU A 276 -5.87 -16.15 3.76
C LEU A 276 -6.04 -16.75 2.37
N ALA A 277 -7.20 -17.36 2.12
CA ALA A 277 -7.52 -17.90 0.80
C ALA A 277 -7.46 -16.80 -0.27
N GLY A 278 -6.76 -17.07 -1.37
CA GLY A 278 -6.47 -16.15 -2.46
C GLY A 278 -5.10 -15.46 -2.34
N GLN A 279 -4.50 -15.38 -1.15
CA GLN A 279 -3.17 -14.78 -0.97
C GLN A 279 -2.04 -15.71 -1.44
N GLU A 280 -2.34 -16.98 -1.68
CA GLU A 280 -1.41 -17.94 -2.28
C GLU A 280 -1.20 -17.75 -3.78
N LYS A 281 -1.96 -16.88 -4.44
CA LYS A 281 -1.89 -16.71 -5.89
C LYS A 281 -0.75 -15.78 -6.29
N LEU A 282 -0.06 -16.12 -7.37
CA LEU A 282 0.88 -15.20 -8.01
C LEU A 282 0.11 -14.13 -8.81
N ASN A 283 -0.16 -12.99 -8.19
CA ASN A 283 -0.84 -11.85 -8.82
C ASN A 283 -0.07 -10.51 -8.68
N HIS A 284 1.18 -10.57 -8.23
CA HIS A 284 2.05 -9.41 -7.93
C HIS A 284 2.67 -8.77 -9.19
N ARG A 285 1.83 -8.48 -10.19
CA ARG A 285 2.28 -7.98 -11.50
C ARG A 285 3.06 -6.67 -11.38
N ASP A 286 2.55 -5.72 -10.60
CA ASP A 286 3.17 -4.42 -10.33
C ASP A 286 4.62 -4.52 -9.82
N ILE A 287 4.88 -5.48 -8.92
CA ILE A 287 6.21 -5.78 -8.38
C ILE A 287 7.14 -6.25 -9.51
N TYR A 288 6.70 -7.24 -10.29
CA TYR A 288 7.54 -7.84 -11.33
C TYR A 288 7.73 -6.93 -12.54
N GLU A 289 6.83 -5.98 -12.79
CA GLU A 289 7.04 -4.97 -13.83
C GLU A 289 8.08 -3.94 -13.47
N PHE A 290 8.03 -3.43 -12.24
CA PHE A 290 9.11 -2.58 -11.75
C PHE A 290 10.43 -3.35 -11.75
N ALA A 291 10.45 -4.61 -11.31
CA ALA A 291 11.64 -5.44 -11.35
C ALA A 291 12.17 -5.69 -12.77
N TRP A 292 11.30 -5.97 -13.74
CA TRP A 292 11.66 -6.12 -15.15
C TRP A 292 12.26 -4.83 -15.72
N PHE A 293 11.67 -3.68 -15.39
CA PHE A 293 12.18 -2.38 -15.79
C PHE A 293 13.61 -2.12 -15.26
N ILE A 294 13.92 -2.55 -14.03
CA ILE A 294 15.25 -2.37 -13.43
C ILE A 294 16.27 -3.38 -13.95
N TRP A 295 16.00 -4.68 -13.77
CA TRP A 295 17.03 -5.72 -13.92
C TRP A 295 16.92 -6.53 -15.22
N ARG A 296 15.76 -6.50 -15.89
CA ARG A 296 15.52 -7.25 -17.13
C ARG A 296 15.80 -8.75 -17.03
N ASP A 297 15.52 -9.34 -15.86
CA ASP A 297 15.68 -10.78 -15.66
C ASP A 297 14.58 -11.54 -16.41
N PRO A 298 14.94 -12.53 -17.27
CA PRO A 298 13.95 -13.34 -17.99
C PRO A 298 12.93 -14.05 -17.08
N GLN A 299 13.27 -14.39 -15.84
CA GLN A 299 12.30 -14.98 -14.90
C GLN A 299 11.18 -13.99 -14.56
N TYR A 300 11.47 -12.70 -14.47
CA TYR A 300 10.45 -11.67 -14.20
C TYR A 300 9.53 -11.52 -15.42
N ALA A 301 10.08 -11.56 -16.64
CA ALA A 301 9.26 -11.59 -17.85
C ALA A 301 8.35 -12.83 -17.91
N ALA A 302 8.83 -14.01 -17.47
CA ALA A 302 8.00 -15.21 -17.38
C ALA A 302 6.81 -15.04 -16.43
N VAL A 303 7.00 -14.38 -15.28
CA VAL A 303 5.90 -14.02 -14.37
C VAL A 303 4.89 -13.09 -15.05
N LEU A 304 5.37 -12.10 -15.79
CA LEU A 304 4.50 -11.13 -16.48
C LEU A 304 3.72 -11.76 -17.63
N GLN A 305 4.29 -12.73 -18.34
CA GLN A 305 3.55 -13.53 -19.34
C GLN A 305 2.52 -14.44 -18.67
N PHE A 306 2.88 -15.12 -17.58
CA PHE A 306 1.97 -16.00 -16.84
C PHE A 306 0.76 -15.25 -16.26
N THR A 307 0.97 -14.02 -15.78
CA THR A 307 -0.08 -13.19 -15.17
C THR A 307 -0.81 -12.28 -16.17
N GLU A 308 -0.51 -12.36 -17.48
CA GLU A 308 -1.00 -11.45 -18.52
C GLU A 308 -2.52 -11.38 -18.63
N THR A 309 -3.22 -12.49 -18.38
CA THR A 309 -4.69 -12.56 -18.47
C THR A 309 -5.40 -11.94 -17.27
N THR A 310 -4.67 -11.55 -16.23
CA THR A 310 -5.24 -10.89 -15.05
C THR A 310 -5.49 -9.42 -15.40
N PRO A 311 -6.64 -8.83 -15.03
CA PRO A 311 -6.86 -7.40 -15.20
C PRO A 311 -5.68 -6.60 -14.66
N ASP A 312 -5.18 -5.69 -15.47
CA ASP A 312 -4.09 -4.79 -15.12
C ASP A 312 -4.55 -3.88 -13.98
N GLU A 313 -4.02 -4.10 -12.78
CA GLU A 313 -4.27 -3.26 -11.60
C GLU A 313 -2.97 -2.57 -11.18
N ARG A 314 -3.00 -1.23 -11.25
CA ARG A 314 -2.02 -0.26 -10.68
C ARG A 314 -0.67 -0.17 -11.39
N GLU A 315 -0.39 1.04 -11.92
CA GLU A 315 0.94 1.55 -12.34
C GLU A 315 1.72 0.74 -13.38
N THR A 316 1.18 -0.39 -13.82
CA THR A 316 1.78 -1.34 -14.74
C THR A 316 2.16 -0.67 -16.08
N LEU A 317 1.33 0.26 -16.55
CA LEU A 317 1.60 1.06 -17.74
C LEU A 317 2.73 2.09 -17.60
N LEU A 318 3.18 2.42 -16.38
CA LEU A 318 4.25 3.39 -16.15
C LEU A 318 5.64 2.83 -16.40
N TRP A 319 5.82 1.51 -16.24
CA TRP A 319 7.15 0.87 -16.25
C TRP A 319 7.40 0.01 -17.49
N ARG A 320 6.38 -0.23 -18.32
CA ARG A 320 6.53 -0.93 -19.62
C ARG A 320 7.02 -0.01 -20.73
N GLU A 321 8.21 0.57 -20.58
CA GLU A 321 8.93 1.13 -21.74
C GLU A 321 9.57 0.04 -22.61
N HIS A 322 9.65 -1.19 -22.10
CA HIS A 322 10.34 -2.30 -22.76
C HIS A 322 9.39 -3.46 -23.07
N PRO A 323 9.38 -3.96 -24.32
CA PRO A 323 8.56 -5.10 -24.68
C PRO A 323 9.00 -6.36 -23.93
N LEU A 324 8.03 -7.21 -23.58
CA LEU A 324 8.31 -8.57 -23.13
C LEU A 324 8.85 -9.41 -24.30
N PRO A 325 9.65 -10.45 -24.04
CA PRO A 325 10.03 -11.41 -25.08
C PRO A 325 8.81 -11.99 -25.78
N GLU A 326 8.86 -12.11 -27.11
CA GLU A 326 7.73 -12.66 -27.90
C GLU A 326 7.50 -14.15 -27.65
N THR A 327 8.56 -14.88 -27.28
CA THR A 327 8.48 -16.31 -26.97
C THR A 327 8.09 -16.51 -25.51
N PRO A 328 7.08 -17.36 -25.20
CA PRO A 328 6.75 -17.71 -23.83
C PRO A 328 7.93 -18.33 -23.10
N LEU A 329 8.22 -17.83 -21.90
CA LEU A 329 9.28 -18.33 -21.02
C LEU A 329 8.68 -19.29 -19.97
N PRO A 330 9.38 -20.38 -19.63
CA PRO A 330 8.93 -21.28 -18.58
C PRO A 330 9.01 -20.57 -17.21
N LEU A 331 7.86 -20.46 -16.53
CA LEU A 331 7.79 -19.86 -15.20
C LEU A 331 8.30 -20.82 -14.11
N ILE A 332 7.88 -22.07 -14.17
CA ILE A 332 8.27 -23.12 -13.23
C ILE A 332 9.43 -23.89 -13.88
N PRO A 333 10.62 -23.95 -13.26
CA PRO A 333 11.69 -24.83 -13.73
C PRO A 333 11.17 -26.28 -13.76
N GLN A 334 11.31 -26.95 -14.90
CA GLN A 334 10.89 -28.35 -15.08
C GLN A 334 11.74 -29.32 -14.26
#